data_AF-A0A959Z609-F1
#
_entry.id   AF-A0A959Z609-F1
#
_cell.length_a   1.000
_cell.length_b   1.000
_cell.length_c   1.000
_cell.angle_alpha   90.00
_cell.angle_beta   90.00
_cell.angle_gamma   90.00
#
_symmetry.space_group_name_H-M   'P 1'
#
loop_
_entity.id
_entity.type
_entity.pdbx_description
1 polymer ?
#
loop_
_entity_poly.entity_id
_entity_poly.type
_entity_poly.pdbx_seq_one_letter_code
_entity_poly.pdbx_strand_id
1 'polypeptide(L)'
;MSKLFKSIAFGLLVLIMIGCSKENNSISLDQNYLQVADVVEYCQGSCNETADWEQSKTLVKGYLRDVGNDSVWQDNQEKRRFYLLDIRNGFSLEVRVDGDEDLIFSRLAGTVKSDLIFISGIANAVIAQEGSDCTKGVVLLVKNDKDIIINLE
;
A
#
# COMPACT_ATOMS: atom_id res chain seq x y z
N MET A 1 -9.57 70.64 22.50
CA MET A 1 -9.66 69.52 21.53
C MET A 1 -8.66 68.49 22.02
N SER A 2 -8.96 67.29 22.53
CA SER A 2 -9.75 66.15 22.04
C SER A 2 -9.58 65.08 23.15
N LYS A 3 -10.50 64.86 24.11
CA LYS A 3 -11.48 63.75 24.16
C LYS A 3 -11.18 62.62 23.15
N LEU A 4 -11.25 61.32 23.40
CA LEU A 4 -11.63 60.44 24.50
C LEU A 4 -11.63 59.03 23.86
N PHE A 5 -11.40 58.00 24.66
CA PHE A 5 -12.02 56.66 24.56
C PHE A 5 -11.60 55.60 23.52
N LYS A 6 -11.43 54.40 24.12
CA LYS A 6 -11.76 53.02 23.68
C LYS A 6 -10.68 52.29 22.85
N SER A 7 -10.05 51.22 23.37
CA SER A 7 -10.55 49.92 23.88
C SER A 7 -10.69 48.88 22.75
N ILE A 8 -10.36 47.63 23.10
CA ILE A 8 -10.63 46.35 22.40
C ILE A 8 -9.57 46.03 21.33
N ALA A 9 -8.60 45.15 21.60
CA ALA A 9 -8.69 43.68 21.71
C ALA A 9 -8.95 43.00 20.36
N PHE A 10 -8.53 41.72 20.27
CA PHE A 10 -8.39 40.87 19.08
C PHE A 10 -7.18 41.20 18.20
N GLY A 11 -6.26 40.30 17.92
CA GLY A 11 -6.30 38.85 18.01
C GLY A 11 -5.75 38.28 16.71
N LEU A 12 -4.62 37.59 16.77
CA LEU A 12 -4.44 36.37 16.01
C LEU A 12 -3.27 35.60 16.62
N LEU A 13 -3.62 34.68 17.50
CA LEU A 13 -2.93 33.42 17.66
C LEU A 13 -2.75 32.84 16.25
N VAL A 14 -1.56 32.94 15.66
CA VAL A 14 -1.24 32.05 14.54
C VAL A 14 -1.00 30.70 15.19
N LEU A 15 -2.10 29.94 15.28
CA LEU A 15 -2.06 28.50 15.38
C LEU A 15 -1.00 28.01 14.40
N ILE A 16 0.09 27.49 14.95
CA ILE A 16 0.83 26.43 14.29
C ILE A 16 -0.18 25.29 14.21
N MET A 17 -1.02 25.34 13.17
CA MET A 17 -1.68 24.15 12.67
C MET A 17 -0.52 23.26 12.24
N ILE A 18 -0.17 22.36 13.15
CA ILE A 18 0.33 21.03 12.84
C ILE A 18 -0.78 20.40 11.99
N GLY A 19 -0.92 20.88 10.77
CA GLY A 19 -1.63 20.20 9.73
C GLY A 19 -0.72 19.05 9.40
N CYS A 20 -1.07 17.86 9.87
CA CYS A 20 -0.86 16.65 9.10
C CYS A 20 -1.57 16.85 7.76
N SER A 21 -1.00 17.68 6.89
CA SER A 21 -1.23 17.55 5.47
C SER A 21 -0.54 16.23 5.15
N LYS A 22 -1.33 15.15 5.08
CA LYS A 22 -0.99 14.05 4.18
C LYS A 22 -0.82 14.77 2.84
N GLU A 23 0.43 15.10 2.51
CA GLU A 23 0.77 15.68 1.21
C GLU A 23 0.25 14.65 0.23
N ASN A 24 -0.93 14.94 -0.34
CA ASN A 24 -1.45 14.31 -1.53
C ASN A 24 -0.56 14.78 -2.70
N ASN A 25 0.74 14.50 -2.59
CA ASN A 25 1.59 14.40 -3.75
C ASN A 25 1.06 13.17 -4.46
N SER A 26 0.24 13.41 -5.49
CA SER A 26 -0.14 12.38 -6.45
C SER A 26 1.11 11.58 -6.74
N ILE A 27 1.12 10.30 -6.36
CA ILE A 27 2.23 9.43 -6.73
C ILE A 27 2.26 9.45 -8.26
N SER A 28 3.33 10.02 -8.80
CA SER A 28 3.57 10.00 -10.22
C SER A 28 3.91 8.55 -10.57
N LEU A 29 2.94 7.86 -11.16
CA LEU A 29 3.04 6.46 -11.58
C LEU A 29 3.98 6.29 -12.80
N ASP A 30 4.76 7.32 -13.15
CA ASP A 30 5.83 7.32 -14.17
C ASP A 30 7.20 6.94 -13.59
N GLN A 31 7.32 6.71 -12.27
CA GLN A 31 8.47 6.00 -11.71
C GLN A 31 8.41 4.50 -12.01
N ASN A 32 9.57 3.90 -12.23
CA ASN A 32 9.71 2.49 -12.62
C ASN A 32 9.09 1.47 -11.63
N TYR A 33 8.84 1.82 -10.36
CA TYR A 33 8.16 0.98 -9.35
C TYR A 33 7.90 1.79 -8.06
N LEU A 34 6.97 1.33 -7.22
CA LEU A 34 6.72 1.83 -5.86
C LEU A 34 7.23 0.84 -4.80
N GLN A 35 7.61 1.30 -3.60
CA GLN A 35 7.91 0.37 -2.51
C GLN A 35 6.61 -0.08 -1.83
N VAL A 36 6.63 -1.26 -1.20
CA VAL A 36 5.48 -1.77 -0.42
C VAL A 36 4.95 -0.73 0.58
N ALA A 37 5.84 -0.03 1.29
CA ALA A 37 5.42 0.99 2.26
C ALA A 37 4.68 2.17 1.61
N ASP A 38 5.19 2.68 0.49
CA ASP A 38 4.57 3.79 -0.24
C ASP A 38 3.13 3.42 -0.67
N VAL A 39 2.96 2.19 -1.18
CA VAL A 39 1.65 1.67 -1.59
C VAL A 39 0.72 1.54 -0.39
N VAL A 40 1.19 0.96 0.72
CA VAL A 40 0.37 0.76 1.91
C VAL A 40 -0.04 2.08 2.54
N GLU A 41 0.86 3.05 2.65
CA GLU A 41 0.56 4.36 3.27
C GLU A 41 -0.32 5.26 2.38
N TYR A 42 -0.08 5.23 1.07
CA TYR A 42 -0.88 5.98 0.09
C TYR A 42 -2.29 5.38 -0.04
N CYS A 43 -2.38 4.08 -0.29
CA CYS A 43 -3.63 3.39 -0.60
C CYS A 43 -4.43 2.99 0.66
N GLN A 44 -4.66 3.96 1.53
CA GLN A 44 -5.48 3.85 2.73
C GLN A 44 -6.45 5.03 2.82
N GLY A 45 -7.64 4.78 3.35
CA GLY A 45 -8.60 5.86 3.56
C GLY A 45 -9.95 5.41 4.10
N SER A 46 -10.92 6.31 3.93
CA SER A 46 -12.32 6.08 4.27
C SER A 46 -12.99 5.15 3.24
N CYS A 47 -13.99 4.41 3.69
CA CYS A 47 -14.81 3.54 2.83
C CYS A 47 -15.78 4.32 1.93
N ASN A 48 -16.07 5.58 2.26
CA ASN A 48 -17.18 6.34 1.66
C ASN A 48 -16.85 6.96 0.30
N GLU A 49 -15.57 6.94 -0.10
CA GLU A 49 -15.10 7.60 -1.31
C GLU A 49 -14.28 6.62 -2.13
N THR A 50 -14.50 6.57 -3.44
CA THR A 50 -13.60 5.87 -4.37
C THR A 50 -12.31 6.65 -4.47
N ALA A 51 -11.19 6.01 -4.12
CA ALA A 51 -9.87 6.61 -4.23
C ALA A 51 -9.30 6.49 -5.65
N ASP A 52 -8.40 7.39 -6.00
CA ASP A 52 -7.77 7.48 -7.33
C ASP A 52 -6.90 6.27 -7.71
N TRP A 53 -6.34 5.58 -6.71
CA TRP A 53 -5.54 4.37 -6.88
C TRP A 53 -6.37 3.11 -7.13
N GLU A 54 -7.69 3.13 -6.85
CA GLU A 54 -8.53 1.95 -7.03
C GLU A 54 -8.59 1.53 -8.50
N GLN A 55 -8.36 0.25 -8.77
CA GLN A 55 -8.28 -0.34 -10.12
C GLN A 55 -7.10 0.17 -10.97
N SER A 56 -6.16 0.93 -10.39
CA SER A 56 -4.95 1.35 -11.09
C SER A 56 -3.97 0.19 -11.26
N LYS A 57 -3.24 0.18 -12.38
CA LYS A 57 -2.10 -0.72 -12.56
C LYS A 57 -0.92 -0.18 -11.76
N THR A 58 -0.32 -1.01 -10.92
CA THR A 58 0.75 -0.63 -10.00
C THR A 58 1.89 -1.64 -10.09
N LEU A 59 3.12 -1.15 -10.16
CA LEU A 59 4.34 -1.96 -10.09
C LEU A 59 4.96 -1.77 -8.71
N VAL A 60 5.00 -2.83 -7.91
CA VAL A 60 5.42 -2.79 -6.51
C VAL A 60 6.70 -3.59 -6.31
N LYS A 61 7.65 -3.02 -5.58
CA LYS A 61 8.92 -3.62 -5.17
C LYS A 61 8.86 -4.01 -3.69
N GLY A 62 9.28 -5.24 -3.40
CA GLY A 62 9.39 -5.74 -2.02
C GLY A 62 10.11 -7.08 -1.95
N TYR A 63 10.04 -7.72 -0.78
CA TYR A 63 10.59 -9.05 -0.53
C TYR A 63 9.43 -10.00 -0.23
N LEU A 64 9.52 -11.26 -0.66
CA LEU A 64 8.52 -12.24 -0.24
C LEU A 64 8.61 -12.44 1.28
N ARG A 65 7.45 -12.39 1.95
CA ARG A 65 7.37 -12.60 3.39
C ARG A 65 7.37 -14.10 3.70
N ASP A 66 8.01 -14.48 4.80
CA ASP A 66 7.96 -15.85 5.37
C ASP A 66 8.45 -16.97 4.41
N VAL A 67 9.41 -16.64 3.55
CA VAL A 67 10.09 -17.58 2.64
C VAL A 67 10.72 -18.74 3.41
N GLY A 68 10.50 -19.97 2.93
CA GLY A 68 11.06 -21.19 3.52
C GLY A 68 10.28 -21.74 4.70
N ASN A 69 9.11 -21.17 5.03
CA ASN A 69 8.17 -21.76 5.98
C ASN A 69 7.10 -22.56 5.22
N ASP A 70 7.23 -23.88 5.19
CA ASP A 70 6.35 -24.79 4.43
C ASP A 70 4.87 -24.65 4.82
N SER A 71 4.57 -24.48 6.11
CA SER A 71 3.18 -24.34 6.57
C SER A 71 2.55 -23.04 6.10
N VAL A 72 3.30 -21.93 6.13
CA VAL A 72 2.83 -20.64 5.60
C VAL A 72 2.74 -20.68 4.08
N TRP A 73 3.67 -21.36 3.42
CA TRP A 73 3.67 -21.53 1.97
C TRP A 73 2.46 -22.31 1.47
N GLN A 74 2.08 -23.38 2.17
CA GLN A 74 0.88 -24.14 1.89
C GLN A 74 -0.39 -23.30 2.12
N ASP A 75 -0.48 -22.59 3.25
CA ASP A 75 -1.62 -21.70 3.54
C ASP A 75 -1.78 -20.60 2.47
N ASN A 76 -0.66 -20.05 1.98
CA ASN A 76 -0.64 -19.05 0.92
C ASN A 76 -1.19 -19.59 -0.40
N GLN A 77 -0.80 -20.79 -0.80
CA GLN A 77 -1.36 -21.47 -1.99
C GLN A 77 -2.85 -21.72 -1.82
N GLU A 78 -3.27 -22.38 -0.73
CA GLU A 78 -4.68 -22.69 -0.45
C GLU A 78 -5.57 -21.43 -0.42
N LYS A 79 -5.04 -20.30 0.08
CA LYS A 79 -5.76 -19.02 0.14
C LYS A 79 -5.52 -18.12 -1.08
N ARG A 80 -4.75 -18.59 -2.06
CA ARG A 80 -4.41 -17.88 -3.31
C ARG A 80 -3.87 -16.48 -3.05
N ARG A 81 -3.01 -16.34 -2.04
CA ARG A 81 -2.42 -15.06 -1.64
C ARG A 81 -1.05 -15.23 -1.02
N PHE A 82 -0.24 -14.19 -1.08
CA PHE A 82 1.04 -14.09 -0.38
C PHE A 82 1.28 -12.64 0.02
N TYR A 83 2.39 -12.36 0.69
CA TYR A 83 2.70 -11.01 1.17
C TYR A 83 4.06 -10.55 0.67
N LEU A 84 4.10 -9.32 0.16
CA LEU A 84 5.34 -8.58 0.00
C LEU A 84 5.64 -7.80 1.28
N LEU A 85 6.92 -7.68 1.63
CA LEU A 85 7.43 -7.01 2.81
C LEU A 85 8.40 -5.90 2.37
N ASP A 86 8.25 -4.71 2.94
CA ASP A 86 9.34 -3.74 3.00
C ASP A 86 10.16 -3.96 4.28
N ILE A 87 11.35 -4.52 4.13
CA ILE A 87 12.21 -4.89 5.26
C ILE A 87 12.73 -3.69 6.06
N ARG A 88 12.62 -2.46 5.53
CA ARG A 88 13.16 -1.25 6.18
C ARG A 88 12.24 -0.72 7.29
N ASN A 89 10.93 -0.92 7.14
CA ASN A 89 9.90 -0.36 8.01
C ASN A 89 8.88 -1.42 8.48
N GLY A 90 8.93 -2.64 7.93
CA GLY A 90 8.08 -3.75 8.34
C GLY A 90 6.67 -3.74 7.74
N PHE A 91 6.35 -2.81 6.82
CA PHE A 91 5.07 -2.81 6.13
C PHE A 91 4.93 -4.04 5.23
N SER A 92 3.74 -4.64 5.23
CA SER A 92 3.42 -5.75 4.34
C SER A 92 2.21 -5.45 3.47
N LEU A 93 2.30 -5.81 2.20
CA LEU A 93 1.21 -5.72 1.23
C LEU A 93 0.73 -7.13 0.88
N GLU A 94 -0.57 -7.37 1.02
CA GLU A 94 -1.21 -8.60 0.54
C GLU A 94 -1.29 -8.59 -0.99
N VAL A 95 -0.83 -9.67 -1.61
CA VAL A 95 -0.94 -9.93 -3.04
C VAL A 95 -1.87 -11.12 -3.21
N ARG A 96 -2.95 -10.95 -3.99
CA ARG A 96 -3.91 -12.01 -4.30
C ARG A 96 -3.74 -12.47 -5.73
N VAL A 97 -3.85 -13.77 -5.92
CA VAL A 97 -3.76 -14.42 -7.23
C VAL A 97 -5.15 -14.54 -7.83
N ASP A 98 -5.40 -13.77 -8.89
CA ASP A 98 -6.65 -13.78 -9.68
C ASP A 98 -6.48 -14.53 -11.02
N GLY A 99 -5.35 -15.22 -11.19
CA GLY A 99 -5.04 -15.98 -12.39
C GLY A 99 -4.55 -17.40 -12.10
N ASP A 100 -3.62 -17.88 -12.93
CA ASP A 100 -3.08 -19.24 -12.81
C ASP A 100 -2.20 -19.35 -11.55
N GLU A 101 -2.78 -20.00 -10.55
CA GLU A 101 -2.17 -20.19 -9.23
C GLU A 101 -0.88 -21.00 -9.30
N ASP A 102 -0.92 -22.14 -9.99
CA ASP A 102 0.20 -23.07 -10.08
C ASP A 102 1.41 -22.38 -10.72
N LEU A 103 1.20 -21.63 -11.82
CA LEU A 103 2.28 -20.90 -12.47
C LEU A 103 2.87 -19.80 -11.59
N ILE A 104 2.03 -19.03 -10.89
CA ILE A 104 2.49 -17.94 -10.03
C ILE A 104 3.26 -18.48 -8.83
N PHE A 105 2.72 -19.47 -8.12
CA PHE A 105 3.41 -20.05 -6.97
C PHE A 105 4.64 -20.85 -7.39
N SER A 106 4.62 -21.54 -8.53
CA SER A 106 5.81 -22.18 -9.08
C SER A 106 6.89 -21.16 -9.45
N ARG A 107 6.53 -19.98 -9.97
CA ARG A 107 7.48 -18.89 -10.26
C ARG A 107 8.14 -18.35 -8.99
N LEU A 108 7.39 -18.29 -7.90
CA LEU A 108 7.87 -17.84 -6.59
C LEU A 108 8.61 -18.96 -5.81
N ALA A 109 8.39 -20.22 -6.18
CA ALA A 109 9.08 -21.35 -5.58
C ALA A 109 10.58 -21.27 -5.88
N GLY A 110 11.42 -21.35 -4.85
CA GLY A 110 12.87 -21.20 -4.97
C GLY A 110 13.39 -19.79 -4.77
N THR A 111 12.52 -18.79 -4.58
CA THR A 111 12.94 -17.51 -4.02
C THR A 111 13.53 -17.70 -2.62
N VAL A 112 14.51 -16.87 -2.27
CA VAL A 112 15.08 -16.78 -0.93
C VAL A 112 14.72 -15.43 -0.28
N LYS A 113 14.87 -15.32 1.04
CA LYS A 113 14.50 -14.12 1.79
C LYS A 113 15.20 -12.83 1.31
N SER A 114 16.38 -12.95 0.71
CA SER A 114 17.13 -11.81 0.16
C SER A 114 16.72 -11.41 -1.25
N ASP A 115 15.90 -12.22 -1.92
CA ASP A 115 15.50 -11.94 -3.30
C ASP A 115 14.53 -10.77 -3.34
N LEU A 116 14.86 -9.82 -4.22
CA LEU A 116 14.03 -8.66 -4.45
C LEU A 116 13.02 -8.98 -5.55
N ILE A 117 11.75 -8.70 -5.28
CA ILE A 117 10.65 -9.00 -6.18
C ILE A 117 9.97 -7.70 -6.62
N PHE A 118 9.69 -7.62 -7.92
CA PHE A 118 8.84 -6.62 -8.53
C PHE A 118 7.58 -7.28 -9.05
N ILE A 119 6.42 -6.74 -8.68
CA ILE A 119 5.12 -7.28 -9.05
C ILE A 119 4.29 -6.19 -9.70
N SER A 120 3.91 -6.40 -10.95
CA SER A 120 2.90 -5.63 -11.64
C SER A 120 1.52 -6.21 -11.34
N GLY A 121 0.58 -5.39 -10.87
CA GLY A 121 -0.78 -5.86 -10.59
C GLY A 121 -1.79 -4.73 -10.61
N ILE A 122 -3.04 -5.06 -10.30
CA ILE A 122 -4.13 -4.08 -10.15
C ILE A 122 -4.34 -3.82 -8.66
N ALA A 123 -4.24 -2.56 -8.24
CA ALA A 123 -4.54 -2.17 -6.87
C ALA A 123 -6.05 -2.25 -6.62
N ASN A 124 -6.46 -3.13 -5.71
CA ASN A 124 -7.84 -3.33 -5.34
C ASN A 124 -8.08 -2.90 -3.89
N ALA A 125 -9.19 -2.22 -3.66
CA ALA A 125 -9.61 -1.88 -2.32
C ALA A 125 -10.02 -3.15 -1.55
N VAL A 126 -9.59 -3.22 -0.30
CA VAL A 126 -10.14 -4.14 0.70
C VAL A 126 -10.75 -3.30 1.82
N ILE A 127 -11.97 -3.65 2.22
CA ILE A 127 -12.70 -2.94 3.26
C ILE A 127 -12.78 -3.83 4.49
N ALA A 128 -12.36 -3.29 5.63
CA ALA A 128 -12.59 -3.89 6.94
C ALA A 128 -13.60 -3.01 7.69
N GLN A 129 -14.69 -3.62 8.13
CA GLN A 129 -15.75 -2.95 8.87
C GLN A 129 -16.00 -3.65 10.19
N GLU A 130 -15.89 -2.91 11.29
CA GLU A 130 -16.23 -3.37 12.63
C GLU A 130 -17.16 -2.34 13.29
N GLY A 131 -18.45 -2.67 13.37
CA GLY A 131 -19.46 -1.73 13.83
C GLY A 131 -19.58 -0.50 12.93
N SER A 132 -19.34 0.69 13.50
CA SER A 132 -19.30 1.96 12.77
C SER A 132 -17.96 2.27 12.13
N ASP A 133 -16.90 1.56 12.52
CA ASP A 133 -15.55 1.84 12.04
C ASP A 133 -15.34 1.12 10.72
N CYS A 134 -14.99 1.88 9.70
CA CYS A 134 -14.72 1.36 8.37
C CYS A 134 -13.37 1.87 7.88
N THR A 135 -12.49 0.93 7.57
CA THR A 135 -11.17 1.22 7.02
C THR A 135 -11.05 0.61 5.63
N LYS A 136 -10.51 1.40 4.71
CA LYS A 136 -10.13 0.93 3.38
C LYS A 136 -8.62 0.78 3.33
N GLY A 137 -8.18 -0.40 2.92
CA GLY A 137 -6.79 -0.69 2.58
C GLY A 137 -6.68 -1.19 1.14
N VAL A 138 -5.50 -1.71 0.81
CA VAL A 138 -5.17 -2.17 -0.54
C VAL A 138 -4.69 -3.62 -0.53
N VAL A 139 -5.06 -4.34 -1.58
CA VAL A 139 -4.43 -5.58 -2.00
C VAL A 139 -4.01 -5.44 -3.45
N LEU A 140 -2.94 -6.12 -3.86
CA LEU A 140 -2.51 -6.14 -5.25
C LEU A 140 -3.03 -7.42 -5.91
N LEU A 141 -3.81 -7.31 -6.99
CA LEU A 141 -4.24 -8.46 -7.78
C LEU A 141 -3.24 -8.77 -8.89
N VAL A 142 -2.75 -10.00 -8.92
CA VAL A 142 -1.83 -10.51 -9.94
C VAL A 142 -2.51 -11.60 -10.74
N LYS A 143 -2.38 -11.54 -12.07
CA LYS A 143 -3.04 -12.46 -13.00
C LYS A 143 -2.07 -13.43 -13.69
N ASN A 144 -0.82 -13.02 -13.92
CA ASN A 144 0.13 -13.83 -14.66
C ASN A 144 1.47 -13.90 -13.94
N ASP A 145 2.16 -15.01 -14.08
CA ASP A 145 3.55 -15.18 -13.60
C ASP A 145 4.52 -14.18 -14.24
N LYS A 146 4.25 -13.77 -15.50
CA LYS A 146 5.03 -12.76 -16.23
C LYS A 146 4.98 -11.37 -15.59
N ASP A 147 3.99 -11.12 -14.74
CA ASP A 147 3.90 -9.88 -13.98
C ASP A 147 4.84 -9.87 -12.74
N ILE A 148 5.55 -10.98 -12.49
CA ILE A 148 6.49 -11.15 -11.37
C ILE A 148 7.93 -11.24 -11.91
N ILE A 149 8.77 -10.30 -11.45
CA ILE A 149 10.19 -10.26 -11.75
C ILE A 149 10.95 -10.48 -10.43
N ILE A 150 11.81 -11.49 -10.40
CA ILE A 150 12.63 -11.85 -9.23
C ILE A 150 14.07 -11.54 -9.61
N ASN A 151 14.72 -10.65 -8.85
CA ASN A 151 16.06 -10.13 -9.09
C ASN A 151 16.22 -9.52 -10.50
N LEU A 152 16.50 -8.22 -10.56
CA LEU A 152 16.92 -7.62 -11.84
C LEU A 152 18.34 -8.11 -12.11
N GLU A 153 18.48 -9.11 -12.99
CA GLU A 153 19.78 -9.42 -13.61
C GLU A 153 20.32 -8.22 -14.40
#